data_AF-A0A4Q4M2U7-F1
#
_entry.id   AF-A0A4Q4M2U7-F1
#
_cell.length_a   1.000
_cell.length_b   1.000
_cell.length_c   1.000
_cell.angle_alpha   90.00
_cell.angle_beta   90.00
_cell.angle_gamma   90.00
#
_symmetry.space_group_name_H-M   'P 1'
#
loop_
_entity.id
_entity.type
_entity.pdbx_description
1 polymer ?
#
loop_
_entity_poly.entity_id
_entity_poly.type
_entity_poly.pdbx_seq_one_letter_code
_entity_poly.pdbx_strand_id
1 'polypeptide(L)'
;MRLLRLDPEKSKWVLENFPGPSIPFYAILSHTWGRDEDEVKFEDIQDGLRDKDDTSKPGYEKLRFCQEKVEKDGLVYFWIDTCCIKKSDSSELQRSLASMFYWYQRAARCYVYLSDVSIHESTEDPESKWERAFSKSRWFKRGWTLQELIAPSSVFFFSKEKRFLGDKKGLASTISTVTRIPGPALEGVELSRFSQNERISWTQDRVTTVPEDAAYCLIGIFDVELNTLYAEGDYDKRKNAAMRRLRKAIEGEITEPSSPQDVIQVGGASWIDLIALNEDQLRQLDFDLQEYQEWLLFEFPKQHNDGLASLTDLSQNAGKRMKALLAKQGVDYQDLSDLGADVNSWKKPWAIYNDESATAQARVQALVQNRWYWTKRNEDVFTGITAVITFGKLMVWRGTWKNYPRQY
;
A
#
# COMPACT_ATOMS: atom_id res chain seq x y z
N MET A 1 24.52 3.51 -1.99
CA MET A 1 23.60 3.74 -3.12
C MET A 1 24.27 4.71 -4.08
N ARG A 2 24.22 4.48 -5.38
CA ARG A 2 24.66 5.49 -6.36
C ARG A 2 23.48 6.26 -6.89
N LEU A 3 23.63 7.57 -7.05
CA LEU A 3 22.64 8.45 -7.65
C LEU A 3 23.24 9.14 -8.87
N LEU A 4 22.38 9.43 -9.84
CA LEU A 4 22.69 10.17 -11.04
C LEU A 4 22.25 11.63 -10.86
N ARG A 5 23.06 12.55 -11.38
CA ARG A 5 22.69 13.95 -11.59
C ARG A 5 23.28 14.47 -12.89
N LEU A 6 22.77 15.59 -13.39
CA LEU A 6 23.43 16.35 -14.43
C LEU A 6 24.37 17.41 -13.80
N ASP A 7 25.58 17.52 -14.31
CA ASP A 7 26.46 18.67 -14.05
C ASP A 7 25.96 19.88 -14.85
N PRO A 8 25.49 20.96 -14.20
CA PRO A 8 24.89 22.10 -14.90
C PRO A 8 25.90 22.92 -15.70
N GLU A 9 27.19 22.89 -15.33
CA GLU A 9 28.24 23.65 -16.02
C GLU A 9 28.74 22.89 -17.25
N LYS A 10 28.89 21.58 -17.11
CA LYS A 10 29.47 20.72 -18.16
C LYS A 10 28.42 20.09 -19.06
N SER A 11 27.15 20.10 -18.64
CA SER A 11 26.05 19.36 -19.29
C SER A 11 26.36 17.86 -19.43
N LYS A 12 27.01 17.27 -18.40
CA LYS A 12 27.40 15.86 -18.36
C LYS A 12 26.72 15.07 -17.28
N TRP A 13 26.47 13.80 -17.54
CA TRP A 13 25.93 12.87 -16.56
C TRP A 13 26.98 12.49 -15.52
N VAL A 14 26.65 12.60 -14.24
CA VAL A 14 27.57 12.29 -13.12
C VAL A 14 26.92 11.28 -12.18
N LEU A 15 27.59 10.14 -12.00
CA LEU A 15 27.25 9.17 -10.95
C LEU A 15 28.01 9.50 -9.66
N GLU A 16 27.28 9.62 -8.57
CA GLU A 16 27.85 9.83 -7.24
C GLU A 16 27.48 8.69 -6.30
N ASN A 17 28.44 8.23 -5.50
CA ASN A 17 28.25 7.13 -4.57
C ASN A 17 28.03 7.66 -3.14
N PHE A 18 26.94 7.20 -2.51
CA PHE A 18 26.56 7.55 -1.15
C PHE A 18 26.58 6.29 -0.25
N PRO A 19 27.61 6.10 0.59
CA PRO A 19 27.75 4.91 1.44
C PRO A 19 26.87 4.91 2.73
N GLY A 20 25.79 5.70 2.79
CA GLY A 20 24.90 5.83 3.97
C GLY A 20 25.34 6.94 4.94
N PRO A 21 24.69 7.13 6.11
CA PRO A 21 23.26 7.43 6.28
C PRO A 21 22.82 8.77 5.62
N SER A 22 23.77 9.55 5.09
CA SER A 22 23.53 10.86 4.46
C SER A 22 23.24 10.73 2.97
N ILE A 23 22.18 10.02 2.61
CA ILE A 23 21.69 9.98 1.23
C ILE A 23 20.84 11.26 1.00
N PRO A 24 21.12 12.07 -0.03
CA PRO A 24 20.34 13.28 -0.31
C PRO A 24 18.91 12.92 -0.72
N PHE A 25 18.00 13.89 -0.76
CA PHE A 25 16.69 13.66 -1.39
C PHE A 25 16.89 13.35 -2.89
N TYR A 26 16.23 12.30 -3.36
CA TYR A 26 16.30 11.86 -4.75
C TYR A 26 14.93 11.49 -5.30
N ALA A 27 14.78 11.58 -6.61
CA ALA A 27 13.72 10.91 -7.34
C ALA A 27 14.16 9.51 -7.79
N ILE A 28 13.21 8.64 -8.08
CA ILE A 28 13.49 7.31 -8.61
C ILE A 28 12.68 7.09 -9.89
N LEU A 29 13.30 6.54 -10.93
CA LEU A 29 12.62 6.22 -12.18
C LEU A 29 12.21 4.75 -12.19
N SER A 30 10.92 4.52 -12.34
CA SER A 30 10.35 3.22 -12.68
C SER A 30 9.98 3.21 -14.16
N HIS A 31 10.32 2.14 -14.86
CA HIS A 31 10.08 2.05 -16.30
C HIS A 31 10.12 0.60 -16.79
N THR A 32 9.71 0.37 -18.04
CA THR A 32 9.93 -0.91 -18.71
C THR A 32 11.18 -0.85 -19.58
N TRP A 33 12.09 -1.80 -19.41
CA TRP A 33 13.29 -1.89 -20.26
C TRP A 33 12.88 -2.21 -21.71
N GLY A 34 13.58 -1.59 -22.65
CA GLY A 34 13.60 -1.92 -24.07
C GLY A 34 14.56 -3.07 -24.35
N ARG A 35 15.24 -3.04 -25.49
CA ARG A 35 16.31 -4.00 -25.78
C ARG A 35 17.54 -3.66 -24.94
N ASP A 36 18.31 -4.68 -24.59
CA ASP A 36 19.48 -4.52 -23.71
C ASP A 36 20.55 -3.59 -24.32
N GLU A 37 20.69 -3.58 -25.66
CA GLU A 37 21.56 -2.65 -26.40
C GLU A 37 21.07 -1.18 -26.37
N ASP A 38 19.76 -0.97 -26.18
CA ASP A 38 19.16 0.36 -26.16
C ASP A 38 19.30 1.04 -24.78
N GLU A 39 19.52 0.26 -23.71
CA GLU A 39 19.60 0.78 -22.36
C GLU A 39 20.96 1.43 -22.05
N VAL A 40 20.90 2.53 -21.31
CA VAL A 40 22.10 3.14 -20.71
C VAL A 40 22.44 2.33 -19.45
N LYS A 41 23.63 1.75 -19.46
CA LYS A 41 24.19 0.92 -18.40
C LYS A 41 25.16 1.71 -17.54
N PHE A 42 25.54 1.13 -16.40
CA PHE A 42 26.52 1.75 -15.51
C PHE A 42 27.83 2.05 -16.26
N GLU A 43 28.28 1.11 -17.08
CA GLU A 43 29.54 1.22 -17.81
C GLU A 43 29.56 2.37 -18.83
N ASP A 44 28.38 2.80 -19.32
CA ASP A 44 28.27 3.88 -20.30
C ASP A 44 28.53 5.26 -19.71
N ILE A 45 28.19 5.45 -18.42
CA ILE A 45 28.18 6.76 -17.74
C ILE A 45 29.15 6.88 -16.56
N GLN A 46 29.81 5.78 -16.15
CA GLN A 46 30.71 5.75 -14.99
C GLN A 46 31.91 6.71 -15.07
N ASP A 47 32.34 7.08 -16.28
CA ASP A 47 33.49 7.96 -16.52
C ASP A 47 33.14 9.45 -16.42
N GLY A 48 31.84 9.80 -16.34
CA GLY A 48 31.36 11.17 -16.31
C GLY A 48 31.63 11.94 -17.60
N LEU A 49 31.89 11.25 -18.72
CA LEU A 49 32.25 11.89 -19.99
C LEU A 49 31.06 12.12 -20.92
N ARG A 50 29.93 11.44 -20.69
CA ARG A 50 28.73 11.49 -21.54
C ARG A 50 27.94 12.78 -21.36
N ASP A 51 27.61 13.40 -22.48
CA ASP A 51 26.82 14.62 -22.54
C ASP A 51 25.31 14.34 -22.40
N LYS A 52 24.57 15.35 -21.93
CA LYS A 52 23.09 15.32 -21.79
C LYS A 52 22.39 14.92 -23.09
N ASP A 53 22.92 15.43 -24.20
CA ASP A 53 22.34 15.32 -25.53
C ASP A 53 22.87 14.10 -26.30
N ASP A 54 23.54 13.16 -25.62
CA ASP A 54 23.96 11.89 -26.24
C ASP A 54 22.74 11.12 -26.79
N THR A 55 22.79 10.80 -28.07
CA THR A 55 21.77 10.05 -28.81
C THR A 55 22.27 8.69 -29.29
N SER A 56 23.44 8.22 -28.83
CA SER A 56 24.02 6.93 -29.21
C SER A 56 23.15 5.73 -28.79
N LYS A 57 22.35 5.91 -27.73
CA LYS A 57 21.40 4.92 -27.24
C LYS A 57 20.02 5.54 -26.98
N PRO A 58 18.91 4.88 -27.36
CA PRO A 58 17.56 5.34 -27.04
C PRO A 58 17.31 5.55 -25.54
N GLY A 59 18.00 4.81 -24.67
CA GLY A 59 17.87 4.89 -23.22
C GLY A 59 18.18 6.26 -22.62
N TYR A 60 19.00 7.08 -23.29
CA TYR A 60 19.27 8.45 -22.83
C TYR A 60 18.03 9.34 -22.78
N GLU A 61 16.98 9.00 -23.53
CA GLU A 61 15.72 9.74 -23.50
C GLU A 61 15.05 9.66 -22.13
N LYS A 62 15.17 8.52 -21.44
CA LYS A 62 14.64 8.33 -20.09
C LYS A 62 15.43 9.14 -19.06
N LEU A 63 16.76 9.25 -19.24
CA LEU A 63 17.62 10.08 -18.39
C LEU A 63 17.25 11.55 -18.53
N ARG A 64 17.11 12.05 -19.77
CA ARG A 64 16.65 13.42 -20.04
C ARG A 64 15.26 13.68 -19.47
N PHE A 65 14.31 12.77 -19.69
CA PHE A 65 12.98 12.85 -19.09
C PHE A 65 13.07 12.96 -17.57
N CYS A 66 13.84 12.09 -16.91
CA CYS A 66 13.94 12.09 -15.45
C CYS A 66 14.58 13.40 -14.95
N GLN A 67 15.67 13.85 -15.59
CA GLN A 67 16.34 15.12 -15.30
C GLN A 67 15.37 16.32 -15.40
N GLU A 68 14.56 16.40 -16.46
CA GLU A 68 13.54 17.45 -16.61
C GLU A 68 12.53 17.46 -15.45
N LYS A 69 12.14 16.30 -14.92
CA LYS A 69 11.19 16.21 -13.79
C LYS A 69 11.85 16.55 -12.46
N VAL A 70 13.06 16.04 -12.24
CA VAL A 70 13.89 16.29 -11.06
C VAL A 70 14.13 17.80 -10.89
N GLU A 71 14.54 18.50 -11.96
CA GLU A 71 14.74 19.95 -11.96
C GLU A 71 13.45 20.69 -11.62
N LYS A 72 12.33 20.31 -12.24
CA LYS A 72 11.03 20.94 -12.01
C LYS A 72 10.54 20.79 -10.57
N ASP A 73 10.84 19.66 -9.93
CA ASP A 73 10.48 19.37 -8.54
C ASP A 73 11.51 19.89 -7.53
N GLY A 74 12.56 20.61 -7.98
CA GLY A 74 13.59 21.17 -7.10
C GLY A 74 14.55 20.12 -6.52
N LEU A 75 14.62 18.94 -7.14
CA LEU A 75 15.55 17.87 -6.79
C LEU A 75 16.81 17.98 -7.65
N VAL A 76 17.90 17.36 -7.20
CA VAL A 76 19.18 17.31 -7.93
C VAL A 76 19.51 15.89 -8.38
N TYR A 77 19.18 14.92 -7.54
CA TYR A 77 19.57 13.54 -7.72
C TYR A 77 18.38 12.67 -8.13
N PHE A 78 18.67 11.66 -8.95
CA PHE A 78 17.74 10.60 -9.23
C PHE A 78 18.41 9.24 -9.38
N TRP A 79 17.62 8.19 -9.31
CA TRP A 79 18.08 6.81 -9.44
C TRP A 79 17.38 6.10 -10.59
N ILE A 80 18.16 5.35 -11.37
CA ILE A 80 17.67 4.44 -12.41
C ILE A 80 18.44 3.13 -12.29
N ASP A 81 17.74 2.01 -12.20
CA ASP A 81 18.32 0.69 -11.95
C ASP A 81 19.34 0.27 -13.03
N THR A 82 19.14 0.66 -14.28
CA THR A 82 20.00 0.27 -15.41
C THR A 82 21.40 0.84 -15.31
N CYS A 83 21.56 2.05 -14.79
CA CYS A 83 22.84 2.76 -14.77
C CYS A 83 23.37 3.09 -13.38
N CYS A 84 22.54 3.04 -12.34
CA CYS A 84 23.00 3.23 -10.96
C CYS A 84 23.49 1.93 -10.30
N ILE A 85 23.14 0.77 -10.86
CA ILE A 85 23.62 -0.55 -10.42
C ILE A 85 24.64 -1.07 -11.42
N LYS A 86 25.78 -1.54 -10.92
CA LYS A 86 26.79 -2.23 -11.71
C LYS A 86 26.38 -3.69 -11.77
N LYS A 87 25.49 -4.00 -12.70
CA LYS A 87 24.89 -5.34 -12.84
C LYS A 87 25.94 -6.43 -13.15
N SER A 88 27.11 -6.04 -13.66
CA SER A 88 28.27 -6.91 -13.90
C SER A 88 28.96 -7.37 -12.61
N ASP A 89 28.75 -6.69 -11.48
CA ASP A 89 29.22 -7.10 -10.16
C ASP A 89 28.10 -7.84 -9.41
N SER A 90 28.24 -9.16 -9.27
CA SER A 90 27.22 -10.01 -8.64
C SER A 90 26.94 -9.65 -7.18
N SER A 91 27.97 -9.21 -6.45
CA SER A 91 27.84 -8.81 -5.05
C SER A 91 27.09 -7.49 -4.93
N GLU A 92 27.36 -6.54 -5.84
CA GLU A 92 26.61 -5.29 -5.90
C GLU A 92 25.17 -5.49 -6.37
N LEU A 93 24.96 -6.34 -7.38
CA LEU A 93 23.63 -6.69 -7.86
C LEU A 93 22.79 -7.29 -6.72
N GLN A 94 23.30 -8.28 -6.00
CA GLN A 94 22.61 -8.89 -4.86
C GLN A 94 22.23 -7.85 -3.79
N ARG A 95 23.20 -7.02 -3.37
CA ARG A 95 22.93 -5.95 -2.40
C ARG A 95 21.89 -4.96 -2.90
N SER A 96 21.92 -4.64 -4.20
CA SER A 96 20.98 -3.70 -4.81
C SER A 96 19.58 -4.27 -4.89
N LEU A 97 19.41 -5.52 -5.31
CA LEU A 97 18.10 -6.19 -5.36
C LEU A 97 17.47 -6.29 -3.96
N ALA A 98 18.27 -6.62 -2.94
CA ALA A 98 17.83 -6.63 -1.54
C ALA A 98 17.46 -5.24 -1.02
N SER A 99 18.09 -4.17 -1.53
CA SER A 99 17.86 -2.80 -1.08
C SER A 99 16.81 -2.04 -1.89
N MET A 100 16.39 -2.55 -3.06
CA MET A 100 15.55 -1.81 -4.01
C MET A 100 14.24 -1.35 -3.41
N PHE A 101 13.54 -2.22 -2.67
CA PHE A 101 12.27 -1.85 -2.02
C PHE A 101 12.47 -0.65 -1.08
N TYR A 102 13.51 -0.69 -0.25
CA TYR A 102 13.87 0.41 0.65
C TYR A 102 14.22 1.70 -0.13
N TRP A 103 14.95 1.60 -1.24
CA TRP A 103 15.27 2.75 -2.09
C TRP A 103 14.02 3.37 -2.74
N TYR A 104 13.07 2.56 -3.19
CA TYR A 104 11.79 3.06 -3.67
C TYR A 104 10.98 3.72 -2.56
N GLN A 105 10.91 3.08 -1.38
CA GLN A 105 10.17 3.61 -0.23
C GLN A 105 10.67 4.99 0.22
N ARG A 106 11.99 5.23 0.14
CA ARG A 106 12.63 6.50 0.56
C ARG A 106 12.74 7.56 -0.53
N ALA A 107 12.40 7.24 -1.77
CA ALA A 107 12.42 8.23 -2.84
C ALA A 107 11.42 9.36 -2.55
N ALA A 108 11.83 10.61 -2.74
CA ALA A 108 10.94 11.76 -2.59
C ALA A 108 9.83 11.75 -3.66
N ARG A 109 10.17 11.25 -4.85
CA ARG A 109 9.28 11.10 -6.01
C ARG A 109 9.62 9.81 -6.74
N CYS A 110 8.61 9.00 -7.09
CA CYS A 110 8.74 7.94 -8.07
C CYS A 110 8.10 8.40 -9.39
N TYR A 111 8.90 8.54 -10.45
CA TYR A 111 8.39 8.83 -11.78
C TYR A 111 8.26 7.53 -12.55
N VAL A 112 7.07 7.26 -13.08
CA VAL A 112 6.81 6.11 -13.94
C VAL A 112 6.72 6.59 -15.39
N TYR A 113 7.68 6.17 -16.22
CA TYR A 113 7.69 6.50 -17.65
C TYR A 113 7.15 5.34 -18.49
N LEU A 114 5.97 5.54 -19.08
CA LEU A 114 5.24 4.54 -19.85
C LEU A 114 5.47 4.74 -21.35
N SER A 115 6.49 4.06 -21.89
CA SER A 115 6.86 4.14 -23.31
C SER A 115 5.81 3.56 -24.28
N ASP A 116 4.83 2.81 -23.76
CA ASP A 116 3.75 2.17 -24.52
C ASP A 116 2.37 2.83 -24.33
N VAL A 117 2.32 3.99 -23.68
CA VAL A 117 1.09 4.79 -23.51
C VAL A 117 1.27 6.09 -24.25
N SER A 118 0.49 6.30 -25.31
CA SER A 118 0.45 7.55 -26.08
C SER A 118 -0.84 8.31 -25.82
N ILE A 119 -0.75 9.64 -25.79
CA ILE A 119 -1.93 10.53 -25.71
C ILE A 119 -2.54 10.87 -27.09
N HIS A 120 -1.96 10.40 -28.21
CA HIS A 120 -2.31 10.86 -29.56
C HIS A 120 -3.00 9.82 -30.47
N GLU A 121 -3.09 8.54 -30.07
CA GLU A 121 -3.39 7.44 -31.01
C GLU A 121 -4.89 7.14 -31.32
N SER A 122 -5.87 8.05 -31.17
CA SER A 122 -7.18 7.83 -31.82
C SER A 122 -8.09 9.06 -31.98
N THR A 123 -8.95 9.00 -33.01
CA THR A 123 -9.74 10.09 -33.60
C THR A 123 -11.14 10.34 -33.01
N GLU A 124 -11.62 9.58 -32.01
CA GLU A 124 -12.99 9.80 -31.46
C GLU A 124 -13.04 9.87 -29.92
N ASP A 125 -13.28 11.06 -29.36
CA ASP A 125 -13.44 11.43 -27.93
C ASP A 125 -12.15 11.63 -27.07
N PRO A 126 -11.85 12.81 -26.48
CA PRO A 126 -10.57 13.11 -25.78
C PRO A 126 -10.40 12.58 -24.34
N GLU A 127 -11.48 12.40 -23.56
CA GLU A 127 -11.36 12.17 -22.10
C GLU A 127 -11.16 10.69 -21.70
N SER A 128 -11.35 9.72 -22.61
CA SER A 128 -11.48 8.28 -22.27
C SER A 128 -10.35 7.35 -22.80
N LYS A 129 -9.26 7.88 -23.38
CA LYS A 129 -8.36 7.09 -24.25
C LYS A 129 -7.01 6.66 -23.66
N TRP A 130 -6.26 7.59 -23.09
CA TRP A 130 -4.95 7.24 -22.53
C TRP A 130 -5.12 6.28 -21.35
N GLU A 131 -6.26 6.35 -20.64
CA GLU A 131 -6.63 5.44 -19.54
C GLU A 131 -6.72 3.98 -19.99
N ARG A 132 -7.23 3.73 -21.20
CA ARG A 132 -7.30 2.38 -21.77
C ARG A 132 -5.91 1.86 -22.11
N ALA A 133 -5.06 2.69 -22.72
CA ALA A 133 -3.67 2.34 -22.99
C ALA A 133 -2.87 2.13 -21.69
N PHE A 134 -3.08 3.00 -20.70
CA PHE A 134 -2.55 2.89 -19.35
C PHE A 134 -2.92 1.56 -18.71
N SER A 135 -4.20 1.20 -18.71
CA SER A 135 -4.70 -0.06 -18.14
C SER A 135 -4.13 -1.31 -18.83
N LYS A 136 -3.68 -1.17 -20.09
CA LYS A 136 -3.05 -2.23 -20.88
C LYS A 136 -1.53 -2.16 -20.90
N SER A 137 -0.93 -1.17 -20.22
CA SER A 137 0.51 -0.98 -20.26
C SER A 137 1.24 -2.22 -19.75
N ARG A 138 2.31 -2.58 -20.45
CA ARG A 138 3.22 -3.66 -20.05
C ARG A 138 3.85 -3.41 -18.68
N TRP A 139 3.87 -2.16 -18.21
CA TRP A 139 4.36 -1.81 -16.88
C TRP A 139 3.63 -2.58 -15.77
N PHE A 140 2.31 -2.74 -15.86
CA PHE A 140 1.51 -3.51 -14.89
C PHE A 140 1.74 -5.02 -14.97
N LYS A 141 2.39 -5.50 -16.04
CA LYS A 141 2.65 -6.92 -16.30
C LYS A 141 4.09 -7.33 -15.98
N ARG A 142 4.99 -6.42 -15.56
CA ARG A 142 6.34 -6.79 -15.15
C ARG A 142 6.39 -7.16 -13.67
N GLY A 143 7.22 -8.14 -13.29
CA GLY A 143 7.39 -8.55 -11.89
C GLY A 143 7.88 -7.42 -10.98
N TRP A 144 9.06 -6.86 -11.30
CA TRP A 144 9.72 -5.83 -10.46
C TRP A 144 8.88 -4.58 -10.22
N THR A 145 8.09 -4.14 -11.21
CA THR A 145 7.23 -2.94 -11.09
C THR A 145 6.17 -3.06 -9.99
N LEU A 146 5.93 -4.26 -9.44
CA LEU A 146 5.07 -4.42 -8.26
C LEU A 146 5.65 -3.66 -7.05
N GLN A 147 6.93 -3.82 -6.78
CA GLN A 147 7.60 -3.13 -5.68
C GLN A 147 7.70 -1.64 -5.96
N GLU A 148 7.93 -1.28 -7.22
CA GLU A 148 8.03 0.11 -7.70
C GLU A 148 6.69 0.85 -7.60
N LEU A 149 5.56 0.12 -7.56
CA LEU A 149 4.23 0.64 -7.31
C LEU A 149 3.91 0.76 -5.80
N ILE A 150 4.24 -0.30 -5.06
CA ILE A 150 3.84 -0.48 -3.66
C ILE A 150 4.73 0.32 -2.70
N ALA A 151 6.05 0.18 -2.83
CA ALA A 151 7.01 0.74 -1.87
C ALA A 151 6.97 2.28 -1.76
N PRO A 152 6.98 3.07 -2.86
CA PRO A 152 7.04 4.53 -2.76
C PRO A 152 5.69 5.10 -2.30
N SER A 153 5.74 6.11 -1.43
CA SER A 153 4.53 6.85 -1.01
C SER A 153 3.95 7.74 -2.11
N SER A 154 4.80 8.20 -3.04
CA SER A 154 4.45 9.16 -4.09
C SER A 154 4.88 8.67 -5.47
N VAL A 155 3.91 8.35 -6.34
CA VAL A 155 4.15 7.85 -7.70
C VAL A 155 3.41 8.70 -8.73
N PHE A 156 4.10 9.10 -9.79
CA PHE A 156 3.57 9.97 -10.85
C PHE A 156 3.77 9.30 -12.21
N PHE A 157 2.68 9.10 -12.95
CA PHE A 157 2.69 8.41 -14.24
C PHE A 157 2.80 9.39 -15.39
N PHE A 158 3.65 9.05 -16.37
CA PHE A 158 3.89 9.84 -17.57
C PHE A 158 3.81 9.00 -18.84
N SER A 159 3.25 9.60 -19.89
CA SER A 159 3.16 8.99 -21.23
C SER A 159 4.50 8.98 -21.96
N LYS A 160 4.54 8.32 -23.12
CA LYS A 160 5.66 8.35 -24.08
C LYS A 160 6.02 9.78 -24.51
N GLU A 161 5.05 10.69 -24.55
CA GLU A 161 5.24 12.11 -24.87
C GLU A 161 5.64 12.95 -23.64
N LYS A 162 6.05 12.30 -22.54
CA LYS A 162 6.44 12.93 -21.26
C LYS A 162 5.31 13.73 -20.58
N ARG A 163 4.06 13.49 -20.98
CA ARG A 163 2.87 14.15 -20.43
C ARG A 163 2.43 13.48 -19.15
N PHE A 164 2.03 14.28 -18.16
CA PHE A 164 1.53 13.79 -16.90
C PHE A 164 0.14 13.16 -17.09
N LEU A 165 -0.02 11.93 -16.62
CA LEU A 165 -1.25 11.16 -16.74
C LEU A 165 -2.05 11.18 -15.42
N GLY A 166 -1.36 11.15 -14.29
CA GLY A 166 -1.95 11.14 -12.97
C GLY A 166 -0.97 10.62 -11.92
N ASP A 167 -1.33 10.74 -10.65
CA ASP A 167 -0.57 10.15 -9.55
C ASP A 167 -1.24 8.86 -9.03
N LYS A 168 -0.52 8.08 -8.23
CA LYS A 168 -1.04 6.81 -7.68
C LYS A 168 -2.32 7.00 -6.87
N LYS A 169 -2.49 8.14 -6.19
CA LYS A 169 -3.68 8.41 -5.38
C LYS A 169 -4.89 8.67 -6.27
N GLY A 170 -4.75 9.54 -7.27
CA GLY A 170 -5.80 9.87 -8.24
C GLY A 170 -6.17 8.69 -9.14
N LEU A 171 -5.21 7.80 -9.44
CA LEU A 171 -5.43 6.61 -10.28
C LEU A 171 -5.63 5.32 -9.48
N ALA A 172 -5.82 5.40 -8.15
CA ALA A 172 -5.87 4.23 -7.28
C ALA A 172 -6.96 3.21 -7.70
N SER A 173 -8.15 3.70 -8.09
CA SER A 173 -9.25 2.84 -8.56
C SER A 173 -8.87 2.09 -9.86
N THR A 174 -8.32 2.80 -10.84
CA THR A 174 -7.86 2.22 -12.12
C THR A 174 -6.73 1.20 -11.87
N ILE A 175 -5.74 1.56 -11.07
CA ILE A 175 -4.62 0.68 -10.72
C ILE A 175 -5.12 -0.56 -9.99
N SER A 176 -6.04 -0.41 -9.02
CA SER A 176 -6.64 -1.52 -8.28
C SER A 176 -7.37 -2.48 -9.21
N THR A 177 -8.15 -1.94 -10.16
CA THR A 177 -8.85 -2.74 -11.17
C THR A 177 -7.87 -3.53 -12.06
N VAL A 178 -6.79 -2.90 -12.51
CA VAL A 178 -5.82 -3.51 -13.44
C VAL A 178 -4.93 -4.55 -12.75
N THR A 179 -4.58 -4.32 -11.49
CA THR A 179 -3.59 -5.13 -10.76
C THR A 179 -4.19 -6.08 -9.73
N ARG A 180 -5.47 -5.90 -9.39
CA ARG A 180 -6.17 -6.56 -8.27
C ARG A 180 -5.55 -6.28 -6.89
N ILE A 181 -4.72 -5.25 -6.81
CA ILE A 181 -4.16 -4.77 -5.55
C ILE A 181 -5.22 -3.92 -4.85
N PRO A 182 -5.53 -4.16 -3.57
CA PRO A 182 -6.54 -3.39 -2.86
C PRO A 182 -6.11 -1.93 -2.70
N GLY A 183 -7.07 -1.00 -2.79
CA GLY A 183 -6.85 0.44 -2.59
C GLY A 183 -6.02 0.77 -1.34
N PRO A 184 -6.31 0.19 -0.16
CA PRO A 184 -5.51 0.37 1.04
C PRO A 184 -4.00 0.09 0.87
N ALA A 185 -3.62 -0.95 0.11
CA ALA A 185 -2.20 -1.23 -0.16
C ALA A 185 -1.57 -0.14 -1.04
N LEU A 186 -2.31 0.38 -2.03
CA LEU A 186 -1.86 1.49 -2.87
C LEU A 186 -1.72 2.80 -2.10
N GLU A 187 -2.54 3.00 -1.07
CA GLU A 187 -2.53 4.15 -0.16
C GLU A 187 -1.43 4.06 0.92
N GLY A 188 -0.65 2.98 0.95
CA GLY A 188 0.49 2.84 1.86
C GLY A 188 0.13 2.26 3.23
N VAL A 189 -0.99 1.53 3.34
CA VAL A 189 -1.24 0.68 4.50
C VAL A 189 -0.12 -0.37 4.61
N GLU A 190 0.34 -0.60 5.83
CA GLU A 190 1.44 -1.50 6.15
C GLU A 190 1.22 -2.90 5.56
N LEU A 191 2.24 -3.44 4.89
CA LEU A 191 2.14 -4.69 4.12
C LEU A 191 1.87 -5.93 4.98
N SER A 192 2.29 -5.91 6.25
CA SER A 192 2.01 -6.94 7.25
C SER A 192 0.51 -7.18 7.46
N ARG A 193 -0.34 -6.20 7.13
CA ARG A 193 -1.80 -6.28 7.27
C ARG A 193 -2.49 -7.06 6.15
N PHE A 194 -1.75 -7.42 5.10
CA PHE A 194 -2.25 -8.24 4.00
C PHE A 194 -1.68 -9.65 4.14
N SER A 195 -2.54 -10.66 3.98
CA SER A 195 -2.15 -12.05 4.14
C SER A 195 -1.03 -12.42 3.16
N GLN A 196 -0.26 -13.47 3.48
CA GLN A 196 0.80 -13.92 2.57
C GLN A 196 0.24 -14.30 1.20
N ASN A 197 -0.91 -14.99 1.17
CA ASN A 197 -1.58 -15.39 -0.05
C ASN A 197 -2.06 -14.17 -0.87
N GLU A 198 -2.58 -13.14 -0.20
CA GLU A 198 -2.99 -11.91 -0.85
C GLU A 198 -1.81 -11.18 -1.49
N ARG A 199 -0.71 -11.00 -0.76
CA ARG A 199 0.52 -10.39 -1.29
C ARG A 199 1.11 -11.19 -2.46
N ILE A 200 1.07 -12.53 -2.40
CA ILE A 200 1.47 -13.39 -3.52
C ILE A 200 0.53 -13.18 -4.72
N SER A 201 -0.78 -13.03 -4.50
CA SER A 201 -1.78 -12.89 -5.58
C SER A 201 -1.54 -11.64 -6.46
N TRP A 202 -0.91 -10.59 -5.91
CA TRP A 202 -0.55 -9.37 -6.65
C TRP A 202 0.45 -9.62 -7.80
N THR A 203 1.03 -10.83 -7.87
CA THR A 203 1.93 -11.26 -8.95
C THR A 203 1.26 -12.09 -10.04
N GLN A 204 -0.02 -12.46 -9.89
CA GLN A 204 -0.69 -13.45 -10.75
C GLN A 204 -0.59 -13.14 -12.25
N ASP A 205 -0.77 -11.87 -12.64
CA ASP A 205 -0.74 -11.43 -14.03
C ASP A 205 0.62 -10.84 -14.45
N ARG A 206 1.66 -11.00 -13.62
CA ARG A 206 2.99 -10.46 -13.87
C ARG A 206 3.94 -11.53 -14.42
N VAL A 207 4.79 -11.09 -15.34
CA VAL A 207 5.77 -11.89 -16.06
C VAL A 207 7.17 -11.37 -15.74
N THR A 208 8.12 -12.28 -15.62
CA THR A 208 9.54 -11.97 -15.43
C THR A 208 10.34 -12.55 -16.59
N THR A 209 11.35 -11.80 -17.03
CA THR A 209 12.27 -12.29 -18.08
C THR A 209 13.20 -13.36 -17.51
N VAL A 210 13.70 -13.13 -16.30
CA VAL A 210 14.51 -14.09 -15.56
C VAL A 210 13.57 -14.87 -14.62
N PRO A 211 13.57 -16.21 -14.66
CA PRO A 211 12.57 -17.00 -13.93
C PRO A 211 12.61 -16.79 -12.42
N GLU A 212 13.80 -16.62 -11.85
CA GLU A 212 13.96 -16.42 -10.41
C GLU A 212 13.44 -15.07 -9.91
N ASP A 213 13.33 -14.07 -10.80
CA ASP A 213 12.76 -12.77 -10.44
C ASP A 213 11.29 -12.86 -10.04
N ALA A 214 10.58 -13.94 -10.38
CA ALA A 214 9.22 -14.18 -9.90
C ALA A 214 9.17 -14.23 -8.35
N ALA A 215 10.27 -14.65 -7.72
CA ALA A 215 10.45 -14.64 -6.28
C ALA A 215 11.21 -13.40 -5.81
N TYR A 216 12.27 -12.98 -6.52
CA TYR A 216 13.10 -11.86 -6.08
C TYR A 216 12.34 -10.54 -6.10
N CYS A 217 11.35 -10.39 -6.97
CA CYS A 217 10.51 -9.20 -6.98
C CYS A 217 9.55 -9.09 -5.77
N LEU A 218 9.54 -10.09 -4.87
CA LEU A 218 8.70 -10.14 -3.68
C LEU A 218 9.49 -9.94 -2.38
N ILE A 219 10.83 -9.89 -2.44
CA ILE A 219 11.72 -9.81 -1.27
C ILE A 219 11.31 -8.69 -0.33
N GLY A 220 11.22 -7.45 -0.82
CA GLY A 220 10.85 -6.32 0.02
C GLY A 220 9.36 -6.21 0.35
N ILE A 221 8.48 -6.93 -0.36
CA ILE A 221 7.05 -7.00 -0.02
C ILE A 221 6.81 -7.91 1.18
N PHE A 222 7.64 -8.94 1.32
CA PHE A 222 7.63 -9.85 2.45
C PHE A 222 8.62 -9.48 3.55
N ASP A 223 9.54 -8.56 3.28
CA ASP A 223 10.62 -8.14 4.18
C ASP A 223 11.54 -9.30 4.60
N VAL A 224 11.76 -10.26 3.69
CA VAL A 224 12.53 -11.49 3.97
C VAL A 224 13.94 -11.44 3.41
N GLU A 225 14.87 -12.11 4.08
CA GLU A 225 16.20 -12.36 3.53
C GLU A 225 16.17 -13.51 2.52
N LEU A 226 16.50 -13.21 1.26
CA LEU A 226 16.57 -14.20 0.19
C LEU A 226 17.82 -14.03 -0.66
N ASN A 227 18.67 -15.06 -0.68
CA ASN A 227 19.84 -15.09 -1.55
C ASN A 227 19.43 -15.13 -3.04
N THR A 228 19.73 -14.05 -3.75
CA THR A 228 19.47 -13.93 -5.19
C THR A 228 20.50 -14.73 -5.98
N LEU A 229 20.11 -15.92 -6.41
CA LEU A 229 20.91 -16.84 -7.22
C LEU A 229 20.31 -16.95 -8.61
N TYR A 230 21.05 -16.51 -9.63
CA TYR A 230 20.69 -16.69 -11.03
C TYR A 230 21.46 -17.88 -11.59
N ALA A 231 20.78 -18.75 -12.32
CA ALA A 231 21.46 -19.80 -13.08
C ALA A 231 20.67 -20.19 -14.33
N GLU A 232 21.37 -20.77 -15.29
CA GLU A 232 20.78 -21.33 -16.49
C GLU A 232 19.91 -22.56 -16.17
N GLY A 233 18.91 -22.81 -17.02
CA GLY A 233 18.05 -23.96 -16.93
C GLY A 233 16.62 -23.69 -17.38
N ASP A 234 15.78 -24.71 -17.26
CA ASP A 234 14.36 -24.63 -17.61
C ASP A 234 13.64 -23.56 -16.78
N TYR A 235 12.90 -22.69 -17.47
CA TYR A 235 12.26 -21.52 -16.88
C TYR A 235 11.35 -21.88 -15.71
N ASP A 236 10.43 -22.84 -15.90
CA ASP A 236 9.46 -23.21 -14.89
C ASP A 236 10.12 -23.89 -13.69
N LYS A 237 11.13 -24.75 -13.91
CA LYS A 237 11.90 -25.36 -12.82
C LYS A 237 12.62 -24.30 -11.98
N ARG A 238 13.28 -23.32 -12.62
CA ARG A 238 14.01 -22.24 -11.93
C ARG A 238 13.05 -21.32 -11.17
N LYS A 239 11.94 -20.92 -11.80
CA LYS A 239 10.87 -20.12 -11.21
C LYS A 239 10.31 -20.81 -9.97
N ASN A 240 9.91 -22.08 -10.10
CA ASN A 240 9.35 -22.86 -8.99
C ASN A 240 10.36 -23.07 -7.86
N ALA A 241 11.63 -23.27 -8.17
CA ALA A 241 12.69 -23.36 -7.16
C ALA A 241 12.90 -22.05 -6.41
N ALA A 242 12.87 -20.91 -7.09
CA ALA A 242 12.95 -19.59 -6.47
C ALA A 242 11.73 -19.31 -5.58
N MET A 243 10.52 -19.60 -6.07
CA MET A 243 9.28 -19.45 -5.28
C MET A 243 9.25 -20.35 -4.04
N ARG A 244 9.79 -21.58 -4.11
CA ARG A 244 9.93 -22.44 -2.93
C ARG A 244 10.88 -21.85 -1.89
N ARG A 245 12.00 -21.26 -2.32
CA ARG A 245 12.93 -20.58 -1.41
C ARG A 245 12.29 -19.38 -0.74
N LEU A 246 11.55 -18.57 -1.49
CA LEU A 246 10.78 -17.44 -0.95
C LEU A 246 9.78 -17.91 0.10
N ARG A 247 8.95 -18.92 -0.21
CA ARG A 247 7.97 -19.46 0.76
C ARG A 247 8.64 -19.95 2.04
N LYS A 248 9.76 -20.66 1.91
CA LYS A 248 10.56 -21.11 3.07
C LYS A 248 11.13 -19.95 3.88
N ALA A 249 11.55 -18.86 3.22
CA ALA A 249 12.04 -17.66 3.91
C ALA A 249 10.90 -16.97 4.69
N ILE A 250 9.71 -16.88 4.08
CA ILE A 250 8.50 -16.35 4.73
C ILE A 250 8.09 -17.21 5.95
N GLU A 251 8.19 -18.55 5.84
CA GLU A 251 7.91 -19.49 6.93
C GLU A 251 9.00 -19.48 8.02
N GLY A 252 10.25 -19.15 7.66
CA GLY A 252 11.42 -19.19 8.53
C GLY A 252 11.55 -18.04 9.53
N GLU A 253 10.80 -16.94 9.33
CA GLU A 253 10.71 -15.82 10.29
C GLU A 253 9.83 -16.13 11.51
N ILE A 254 9.26 -17.34 11.60
CA ILE A 254 8.48 -17.79 12.76
C ILE A 254 9.44 -18.23 13.88
N THR A 255 9.88 -17.29 14.73
CA THR A 255 10.31 -17.61 16.10
C THR A 255 9.08 -17.84 16.98
N GLU A 256 8.91 -19.08 17.47
CA GLU A 256 7.94 -19.64 18.43
C GLU A 256 6.47 -19.13 18.48
N PRO A 257 5.49 -20.06 18.56
CA PRO A 257 4.09 -19.77 18.28
C PRO A 257 3.40 -19.08 19.46
N SER A 258 3.03 -17.80 19.30
CA SER A 258 2.03 -17.15 20.15
C SER A 258 0.72 -16.91 19.39
N SER A 259 -0.26 -17.78 19.67
CA SER A 259 -1.71 -17.66 19.41
C SER A 259 -2.21 -17.84 17.94
N PRO A 260 -3.49 -18.25 17.75
CA PRO A 260 -4.01 -18.71 16.48
C PRO A 260 -4.13 -17.57 15.47
N GLN A 261 -3.45 -17.73 14.34
CA GLN A 261 -3.70 -17.17 13.00
C GLN A 261 -4.45 -15.83 12.96
N ASP A 262 -3.72 -14.78 12.58
CA ASP A 262 -4.22 -13.47 12.17
C ASP A 262 -5.33 -13.58 11.11
N VAL A 263 -6.56 -13.76 11.58
CA VAL A 263 -7.76 -13.38 10.84
C VAL A 263 -7.68 -11.87 10.71
N ILE A 264 -7.46 -11.35 9.50
CA ILE A 264 -7.54 -9.91 9.24
C ILE A 264 -8.94 -9.47 9.63
N GLN A 265 -9.06 -8.43 10.45
CA GLN A 265 -10.36 -7.97 10.95
C GLN A 265 -10.66 -6.50 10.61
N VAL A 266 -11.90 -6.23 10.21
CA VAL A 266 -12.48 -4.88 10.15
C VAL A 266 -13.07 -4.58 11.53
N GLY A 267 -12.21 -4.22 12.47
CA GLY A 267 -12.59 -4.18 13.89
C GLY A 267 -12.38 -5.55 14.50
N GLY A 268 -13.43 -6.17 15.00
CA GLY A 268 -13.49 -7.58 15.39
C GLY A 268 -14.08 -8.50 14.30
N ALA A 269 -14.52 -7.97 13.17
CA ALA A 269 -15.18 -8.74 12.10
C ALA A 269 -14.18 -9.33 11.10
N SER A 270 -14.26 -10.63 10.79
CA SER A 270 -13.39 -11.33 9.84
C SER A 270 -13.46 -10.76 8.41
N TRP A 271 -12.31 -10.33 7.88
CA TRP A 271 -12.17 -9.78 6.53
C TRP A 271 -12.48 -10.79 5.43
N ILE A 272 -12.04 -12.04 5.60
CA ILE A 272 -12.25 -13.11 4.62
C ILE A 272 -13.75 -13.36 4.44
N ASP A 273 -14.51 -13.34 5.54
CA ASP A 273 -15.95 -13.55 5.48
C ASP A 273 -16.66 -12.32 4.89
N LEU A 274 -16.20 -11.11 5.22
CA LEU A 274 -16.77 -9.86 4.68
C LEU A 274 -16.65 -9.76 3.15
N ILE A 275 -15.52 -10.17 2.57
CA ILE A 275 -15.33 -10.14 1.11
C ILE A 275 -16.03 -11.30 0.38
N ALA A 276 -16.50 -12.31 1.12
CA ALA A 276 -17.28 -13.42 0.58
C ALA A 276 -18.78 -13.13 0.48
N LEU A 277 -19.26 -12.01 1.07
CA LEU A 277 -20.66 -11.62 1.05
C LEU A 277 -21.10 -11.20 -0.36
N ASN A 278 -22.28 -11.68 -0.77
CA ASN A 278 -22.91 -11.25 -2.02
C ASN A 278 -23.69 -9.91 -1.85
N GLU A 279 -24.19 -9.35 -2.96
CA GLU A 279 -24.86 -8.03 -2.95
C GLU A 279 -26.14 -7.97 -2.09
N ASP A 280 -26.89 -9.07 -1.97
CA ASP A 280 -28.08 -9.12 -1.10
C ASP A 280 -27.67 -9.13 0.37
N GLN A 281 -26.64 -9.90 0.72
CA GLN A 281 -26.07 -9.94 2.07
C GLN A 281 -25.46 -8.60 2.47
N LEU A 282 -24.78 -7.91 1.55
CA LEU A 282 -24.23 -6.58 1.79
C LEU A 282 -25.33 -5.53 2.03
N ARG A 283 -26.44 -5.58 1.28
CA ARG A 283 -27.59 -4.70 1.51
C ARG A 283 -28.27 -4.96 2.84
N GLN A 284 -28.41 -6.23 3.23
CA GLN A 284 -28.95 -6.58 4.54
C GLN A 284 -28.01 -6.15 5.67
N LEU A 285 -26.70 -6.28 5.48
CA LEU A 285 -25.70 -5.81 6.43
C LEU A 285 -25.78 -4.29 6.62
N ASP A 286 -25.98 -3.52 5.55
CA ASP A 286 -26.17 -2.06 5.65
C ASP A 286 -27.40 -1.70 6.47
N PHE A 287 -28.52 -2.39 6.26
CA PHE A 287 -29.74 -2.20 7.04
C PHE A 287 -29.52 -2.51 8.52
N ASP A 288 -28.91 -3.65 8.83
CA ASP A 288 -28.64 -4.07 10.21
C ASP A 288 -27.66 -3.10 10.92
N LEU A 289 -26.66 -2.58 10.19
CA LEU A 289 -25.73 -1.57 10.71
C LEU A 289 -26.45 -0.24 11.01
N GLN A 290 -27.45 0.13 10.20
CA GLN A 290 -28.27 1.31 10.46
C GLN A 290 -29.12 1.14 11.73
N GLU A 291 -29.76 -0.02 11.93
CA GLU A 291 -30.49 -0.31 13.17
C GLU A 291 -29.56 -0.29 14.40
N TYR A 292 -28.34 -0.84 14.27
CA TYR A 292 -27.33 -0.80 15.32
C TYR A 292 -26.94 0.65 15.67
N GLN A 293 -26.80 1.51 14.66
CA GLN A 293 -26.51 2.93 14.84
C GLN A 293 -27.62 3.64 15.62
N GLU A 294 -28.89 3.41 15.26
CA GLU A 294 -30.03 4.01 15.94
C GLU A 294 -30.10 3.60 17.41
N TRP A 295 -29.94 2.30 17.69
CA TRP A 295 -29.91 1.81 19.06
C TRP A 295 -28.75 2.42 19.86
N LEU A 296 -27.54 2.46 19.28
CA LEU A 296 -26.35 2.98 19.96
C LEU A 296 -26.46 4.48 20.28
N LEU A 297 -27.08 5.26 19.40
CA LEU A 297 -27.12 6.73 19.54
C LEU A 297 -28.32 7.25 20.33
N PHE A 298 -29.41 6.50 20.42
CA PHE A 298 -30.65 6.97 21.03
C PHE A 298 -31.10 6.10 22.21
N GLU A 299 -31.08 4.78 22.07
CA GLU A 299 -31.56 3.87 23.12
C GLU A 299 -30.50 3.61 24.20
N PHE A 300 -29.22 3.46 23.81
CA PHE A 300 -28.12 3.25 24.76
C PHE A 300 -27.99 4.42 25.77
N PRO A 301 -27.89 5.70 25.36
CA PRO A 301 -27.76 6.80 26.30
C PRO A 301 -28.99 6.96 27.17
N LYS A 302 -30.19 6.76 26.61
CA LYS A 302 -31.46 6.84 27.31
C LYS A 302 -31.55 5.81 28.44
N GLN A 303 -31.26 4.54 28.15
CA GLN A 303 -31.25 3.47 29.16
C GLN A 303 -30.25 3.73 30.29
N HIS A 304 -29.11 4.35 29.97
CA HIS A 304 -28.13 4.73 30.99
C HIS A 304 -28.60 5.92 31.83
N ASN A 305 -29.04 7.00 31.19
CA ASN A 305 -29.43 8.25 31.84
C ASN A 305 -30.68 8.08 32.71
N ASP A 306 -31.61 7.22 32.29
CA ASP A 306 -32.84 6.90 33.04
C ASP A 306 -32.59 5.88 34.17
N GLY A 307 -31.34 5.40 34.34
CA GLY A 307 -30.96 4.42 35.37
C GLY A 307 -31.54 3.02 35.16
N LEU A 308 -32.03 2.72 33.95
CA LEU A 308 -32.69 1.45 33.61
C LEU A 308 -31.70 0.28 33.43
N ALA A 309 -30.45 0.57 33.08
CA ALA A 309 -29.39 -0.42 32.93
C ALA A 309 -28.04 0.15 33.37
N SER A 310 -27.19 -0.70 33.97
CA SER A 310 -25.82 -0.30 34.26
C SER A 310 -25.00 -0.20 32.97
N LEU A 311 -23.89 0.55 33.02
CA LEU A 311 -22.96 0.64 31.88
C LEU A 311 -22.38 -0.72 31.48
N THR A 312 -22.19 -1.61 32.47
CA THR A 312 -21.74 -2.99 32.22
C THR A 312 -22.77 -3.76 31.42
N ASP A 313 -24.05 -3.70 31.81
CA ASP A 313 -25.14 -4.38 31.09
C ASP A 313 -25.26 -3.87 29.66
N LEU A 314 -25.18 -2.55 29.48
CA LEU A 314 -25.24 -1.91 28.17
C LEU A 314 -24.05 -2.26 27.28
N SER A 315 -22.84 -2.33 27.85
CA SER A 315 -21.63 -2.73 27.14
C SER A 315 -21.70 -4.19 26.64
N GLN A 316 -22.07 -5.11 27.53
CA GLN A 316 -22.26 -6.52 27.15
C GLN A 316 -23.36 -6.66 26.09
N ASN A 317 -24.43 -5.86 26.18
CA ASN A 317 -25.49 -5.86 25.18
C ASN A 317 -24.99 -5.34 23.82
N ALA A 318 -24.16 -4.29 23.80
CA ALA A 318 -23.57 -3.76 22.58
C ALA A 318 -22.69 -4.80 21.86
N GLY A 319 -21.87 -5.55 22.61
CA GLY A 319 -21.08 -6.66 22.06
C GLY A 319 -21.94 -7.84 21.57
N LYS A 320 -22.94 -8.25 22.36
CA LYS A 320 -23.90 -9.31 21.97
C LYS A 320 -24.64 -8.94 20.67
N ARG A 321 -25.07 -7.68 20.54
CA ARG A 321 -25.76 -7.17 19.34
C ARG A 321 -24.85 -7.19 18.11
N MET A 322 -23.60 -6.72 18.24
CA MET A 322 -22.63 -6.75 17.13
C MET A 322 -22.33 -8.17 16.68
N LYS A 323 -22.10 -9.08 17.64
CA LYS A 323 -21.89 -10.51 17.36
C LYS A 323 -23.08 -11.13 16.64
N ALA A 324 -24.29 -10.88 17.13
CA ALA A 324 -25.52 -11.41 16.53
C ALA A 324 -25.73 -10.87 15.12
N LEU A 325 -25.50 -9.57 14.89
CA LEU A 325 -25.60 -8.92 13.59
C LEU A 325 -24.65 -9.57 12.58
N LEU A 326 -23.37 -9.74 12.92
CA LEU A 326 -22.37 -10.32 12.02
C LEU A 326 -22.63 -11.82 11.76
N ALA A 327 -23.07 -12.55 12.78
CA ALA A 327 -23.41 -13.97 12.66
C ALA A 327 -24.57 -14.22 11.67
N LYS A 328 -25.54 -13.30 11.53
CA LYS A 328 -26.61 -13.43 10.52
C LYS A 328 -26.06 -13.54 9.10
N GLN A 329 -24.89 -12.95 8.84
CA GLN A 329 -24.24 -12.95 7.52
C GLN A 329 -23.14 -14.01 7.42
N GLY A 330 -22.94 -14.84 8.45
CA GLY A 330 -21.86 -15.82 8.49
C GLY A 330 -20.47 -15.20 8.70
N VAL A 331 -20.39 -13.99 9.24
CA VAL A 331 -19.13 -13.30 9.52
C VAL A 331 -18.70 -13.58 10.95
N ASP A 332 -17.50 -14.12 11.13
CA ASP A 332 -16.96 -14.35 12.47
C ASP A 332 -16.62 -13.03 13.18
N TYR A 333 -16.85 -12.97 14.49
CA TYR A 333 -16.65 -11.79 15.32
C TYR A 333 -15.86 -12.12 16.59
N GLN A 334 -14.68 -11.53 16.72
CA GLN A 334 -13.81 -11.64 17.89
C GLN A 334 -13.84 -10.37 18.74
N ASP A 335 -14.00 -10.54 20.05
CA ASP A 335 -13.86 -9.45 21.00
C ASP A 335 -12.37 -9.22 21.30
N LEU A 336 -11.88 -7.99 21.06
CA LEU A 336 -10.47 -7.58 21.17
C LEU A 336 -10.25 -6.67 22.38
N SER A 337 -10.90 -6.98 23.50
CA SER A 337 -10.92 -6.15 24.71
C SER A 337 -9.55 -5.83 25.33
N ASP A 338 -8.48 -6.48 24.89
CA ASP A 338 -7.17 -6.49 25.58
C ASP A 338 -6.17 -5.39 25.16
N LEU A 339 -6.59 -4.33 24.47
CA LEU A 339 -5.67 -3.30 23.93
C LEU A 339 -5.40 -2.12 24.89
N GLY A 340 -4.11 -1.85 25.17
CA GLY A 340 -3.59 -0.89 26.15
C GLY A 340 -3.87 0.62 25.90
N ALA A 341 -3.70 1.42 26.97
CA ALA A 341 -4.21 2.78 27.10
C ALA A 341 -3.14 3.87 27.10
N ASP A 342 -3.36 4.92 26.31
CA ASP A 342 -2.83 6.27 26.56
C ASP A 342 -3.65 7.33 25.83
N VAL A 343 -4.24 8.32 26.54
CA VAL A 343 -4.66 9.69 26.09
C VAL A 343 -5.59 10.34 27.12
N ASN A 344 -5.49 11.67 27.24
CA ASN A 344 -5.96 12.54 28.32
C ASN A 344 -7.37 13.17 28.13
N SER A 345 -8.15 13.17 29.23
CA SER A 345 -9.38 13.95 29.53
C SER A 345 -10.74 13.52 28.93
N TRP A 346 -11.79 13.48 29.77
CA TRP A 346 -13.11 12.87 29.49
C TRP A 346 -14.26 13.86 29.22
N LYS A 347 -14.18 15.10 29.73
CA LYS A 347 -15.32 16.05 29.70
C LYS A 347 -15.72 16.46 28.28
N LYS A 348 -14.73 16.69 27.42
CA LYS A 348 -14.95 17.16 26.05
C LYS A 348 -15.50 16.05 25.15
N PRO A 349 -14.95 14.82 25.15
CA PRO A 349 -15.56 13.71 24.44
C PRO A 349 -16.98 13.40 24.93
N TRP A 350 -17.24 13.36 26.25
CA TRP A 350 -18.58 13.04 26.74
C TRP A 350 -19.64 14.09 26.33
N ALA A 351 -19.27 15.37 26.26
CA ALA A 351 -20.14 16.42 25.75
C ALA A 351 -20.48 16.20 24.26
N ILE A 352 -19.49 15.83 23.44
CA ILE A 352 -19.71 15.56 22.00
C ILE A 352 -20.60 14.32 21.80
N TYR A 353 -20.47 13.29 22.63
CA TYR A 353 -21.31 12.09 22.52
C TYR A 353 -22.79 12.38 22.77
N ASN A 354 -23.07 13.23 23.76
CA ASN A 354 -24.43 13.64 24.15
C ASN A 354 -24.98 14.81 23.33
N ASP A 355 -24.19 15.40 22.43
CA ASP A 355 -24.65 16.46 21.55
C ASP A 355 -25.46 15.84 20.39
N GLU A 356 -26.79 15.94 20.49
CA GLU A 356 -27.71 15.44 19.45
C GLU A 356 -27.55 16.17 18.10
N SER A 357 -26.92 17.36 18.08
CA SER A 357 -26.61 18.09 16.86
C SER A 357 -25.33 17.60 16.16
N ALA A 358 -24.51 16.79 16.84
CA ALA A 358 -23.31 16.21 16.26
C ALA A 358 -23.63 15.01 15.34
N THR A 359 -22.77 14.78 14.34
CA THR A 359 -22.95 13.67 13.39
C THR A 359 -22.83 12.32 14.10
N ALA A 360 -23.51 11.28 13.59
CA ALA A 360 -23.41 9.91 14.10
C ALA A 360 -21.95 9.45 14.22
N GLN A 361 -21.14 9.75 13.20
CA GLN A 361 -19.72 9.47 13.18
C GLN A 361 -18.98 10.21 14.32
N ALA A 362 -19.23 11.50 14.54
CA ALA A 362 -18.58 12.28 15.61
C ALA A 362 -18.99 11.82 17.01
N ARG A 363 -20.26 11.45 17.20
CA ARG A 363 -20.76 10.91 18.48
C ARG A 363 -20.10 9.57 18.78
N VAL A 364 -20.05 8.65 17.81
CA VAL A 364 -19.37 7.35 17.97
C VAL A 364 -17.87 7.50 18.28
N GLN A 365 -17.18 8.46 17.69
CA GLN A 365 -15.78 8.76 18.04
C GLN A 365 -15.62 9.23 19.48
N ALA A 366 -16.49 10.15 19.88
CA ALA A 366 -16.53 10.71 21.22
C ALA A 366 -16.82 9.63 22.29
N LEU A 367 -17.61 8.62 21.93
CA LEU A 367 -17.79 7.40 22.72
C LEU A 367 -16.42 6.69 22.86
N VAL A 368 -15.76 6.28 21.78
CA VAL A 368 -14.45 5.58 21.84
C VAL A 368 -13.38 6.36 22.64
N GLN A 369 -13.34 7.69 22.51
CA GLN A 369 -12.39 8.56 23.22
C GLN A 369 -12.59 8.59 24.75
N ASN A 370 -13.76 8.17 25.27
CA ASN A 370 -14.03 8.11 26.72
C ASN A 370 -13.57 6.82 27.40
N ARG A 371 -12.86 5.93 26.70
CA ARG A 371 -12.44 4.60 27.16
C ARG A 371 -11.94 4.52 28.62
N TRP A 372 -11.15 5.48 29.11
CA TRP A 372 -10.56 5.40 30.46
C TRP A 372 -11.52 5.84 31.59
N TYR A 373 -12.55 6.65 31.29
CA TYR A 373 -13.56 7.02 32.29
C TYR A 373 -14.42 5.81 32.67
N TRP A 374 -14.73 4.95 31.71
CA TRP A 374 -15.58 3.78 31.92
C TRP A 374 -14.85 2.59 32.55
N THR A 375 -13.53 2.50 32.39
CA THR A 375 -12.74 1.31 32.78
C THR A 375 -12.23 1.33 34.21
N LYS A 376 -12.52 2.37 35.01
CA LYS A 376 -11.99 2.45 36.39
C LYS A 376 -12.42 1.28 37.29
N ARG A 377 -13.41 0.45 36.90
CA ARG A 377 -13.93 -0.70 37.69
C ARG A 377 -14.54 -1.91 36.92
N ASN A 378 -14.55 -1.99 35.58
CA ASN A 378 -15.23 -3.10 34.88
C ASN A 378 -14.52 -3.52 33.58
N GLU A 379 -14.09 -4.78 33.51
CA GLU A 379 -13.50 -5.40 32.31
C GLU A 379 -14.53 -5.55 31.17
N ASP A 380 -15.80 -5.79 31.51
CA ASP A 380 -16.91 -5.95 30.55
C ASP A 380 -17.21 -4.71 29.68
N VAL A 381 -16.68 -3.55 30.05
CA VAL A 381 -16.83 -2.30 29.29
C VAL A 381 -16.03 -2.33 27.99
N PHE A 382 -14.95 -3.10 27.93
CA PHE A 382 -14.12 -3.21 26.74
C PHE A 382 -14.86 -3.89 25.58
N THR A 383 -15.74 -4.86 25.87
CA THR A 383 -16.60 -5.54 24.88
C THR A 383 -17.46 -4.56 24.08
N GLY A 384 -18.09 -3.59 24.73
CA GLY A 384 -18.88 -2.56 24.08
C GLY A 384 -18.02 -1.59 23.26
N ILE A 385 -16.84 -1.23 23.75
CA ILE A 385 -15.88 -0.40 23.01
C ILE A 385 -15.42 -1.11 21.73
N THR A 386 -15.05 -2.39 21.81
CA THR A 386 -14.68 -3.21 20.64
C THR A 386 -15.82 -3.22 19.62
N ALA A 387 -17.05 -3.43 20.07
CA ALA A 387 -18.22 -3.45 19.21
C ALA A 387 -18.42 -2.10 18.48
N VAL A 388 -18.24 -0.99 19.19
CA VAL A 388 -18.34 0.37 18.63
C VAL A 388 -17.21 0.66 17.64
N ILE A 389 -15.98 0.22 17.92
CA ILE A 389 -14.84 0.33 17.00
C ILE A 389 -15.10 -0.49 15.73
N THR A 390 -15.63 -1.70 15.90
CA THR A 390 -16.02 -2.59 14.79
C THR A 390 -17.09 -1.96 13.93
N PHE A 391 -18.15 -1.44 14.55
CA PHE A 391 -19.19 -0.67 13.88
C PHE A 391 -18.60 0.47 13.05
N GLY A 392 -17.76 1.32 13.67
CA GLY A 392 -17.15 2.46 12.97
C GLY A 392 -16.27 2.06 11.78
N LYS A 393 -15.52 0.96 11.90
CA LYS A 393 -14.69 0.42 10.80
C LYS A 393 -15.55 -0.18 9.69
N LEU A 394 -16.65 -0.87 10.01
CA LEU A 394 -17.59 -1.41 9.02
C LEU A 394 -18.28 -0.29 8.24
N MET A 395 -18.71 0.79 8.92
CA MET A 395 -19.34 1.94 8.26
C MET A 395 -18.40 2.67 7.29
N VAL A 396 -17.10 2.71 7.60
CA VAL A 396 -16.07 3.23 6.69
C VAL A 396 -15.84 2.27 5.52
N TRP A 397 -15.73 0.97 5.79
CA TRP A 397 -15.56 -0.06 4.76
C TRP A 397 -16.72 -0.07 3.75
N ARG A 398 -17.96 0.09 4.23
CA ARG A 398 -19.15 0.21 3.37
C ARG A 398 -19.25 1.54 2.62
N GLY A 399 -18.33 2.49 2.84
CA GLY A 399 -18.30 3.79 2.18
C GLY A 399 -19.34 4.79 2.71
N THR A 400 -20.07 4.44 3.76
CA THR A 400 -21.09 5.30 4.39
C THR A 400 -20.46 6.41 5.22
N TRP A 401 -19.30 6.13 5.85
CA TRP A 401 -18.52 7.11 6.62
C TRP A 401 -17.18 7.41 5.93
N LYS A 402 -16.66 8.64 6.10
CA LYS A 402 -15.37 9.04 5.53
C LYS A 402 -14.20 8.52 6.35
N ASN A 403 -13.10 8.17 5.67
CA ASN A 403 -11.81 7.82 6.28
C ASN A 403 -11.28 8.97 7.17
N TYR A 404 -10.69 8.61 8.30
CA TYR A 404 -10.19 9.56 9.29
C TYR A 404 -8.87 10.21 8.88
N PRO A 405 -8.66 11.50 9.16
CA PRO A 405 -7.33 12.01 9.44
C PRO A 405 -6.88 11.47 10.81
N ARG A 406 -5.73 10.79 10.89
CA ARG A 406 -5.07 10.53 12.17
C ARG A 406 -4.79 11.89 12.83
N GLN A 407 -5.58 12.28 13.83
CA GLN A 407 -5.19 13.35 14.74
C GLN A 407 -4.43 12.71 15.90
N TYR A 408 -3.19 13.18 16.03
CA TYR A 408 -2.08 12.84 16.92
C TYR A 408 -2.38 12.05 18.19
#